data_AF-A0A8U0L6T1-F1
#
_entry.id   AF-A0A8U0L6T1-F1
#
_cell.length_a   1.000
_cell.length_b   1.000
_cell.length_c   1.000
_cell.angle_alpha   90.00
_cell.angle_beta   90.00
_cell.angle_gamma   90.00
#
_symmetry.space_group_name_H-M   'P 1'
#
loop_
_entity.id
_entity.type
_entity.pdbx_description
1 polymer ?
#
loop_
_entity_poly.entity_id
_entity_poly.type
_entity_poly.pdbx_seq_one_letter_code
_entity_poly.pdbx_strand_id
1 'polypeptide(L)'
;MLEISKTNLTPLAQNAVRRLATFANPDFYRAQAMRQPVYNKPRIIYCGEETVDSILLPRGCRESVAALLTDAGCTVTFDDERNQGKRIRVKFIGSLRAPQSEAAKTMLEYDDGILVAPTGFGKTVIAADLIAKRKTNTLIIIRSSSLMEQWRDRLEQFLTVKAKLPPLLTPIGRISRRQHRYGHELCRDTSQGYCRLRTFPDYLG
;
A
#
# COMPACT_ATOMS: atom_id res chain seq x y z
N MET A 1 -3.84 0.95 10.15
CA MET A 1 -3.39 -0.31 10.79
C MET A 1 -4.63 -1.11 11.18
N LEU A 2 -4.48 -2.31 11.71
CA LEU A 2 -5.55 -2.97 12.46
C LEU A 2 -5.43 -2.52 13.91
N GLU A 3 -6.53 -2.10 14.52
CA GLU A 3 -6.56 -1.71 15.93
C GLU A 3 -7.30 -2.77 16.74
N ILE A 4 -6.70 -3.18 17.85
CA ILE A 4 -7.25 -4.20 18.75
C ILE A 4 -7.20 -3.66 20.17
N SER A 5 -8.36 -3.51 20.82
CA SER A 5 -8.43 -3.04 22.21
C SER A 5 -7.85 -4.06 23.19
N LYS A 6 -7.06 -3.58 24.16
CA LYS A 6 -6.46 -4.37 25.23
C LYS A 6 -7.46 -4.73 26.34
N THR A 7 -8.55 -3.98 26.48
CA THR A 7 -9.49 -4.03 27.61
C THR A 7 -10.07 -5.42 27.88
N ASN A 8 -10.35 -6.18 26.82
CA ASN A 8 -10.96 -7.51 26.90
C ASN A 8 -9.97 -8.66 26.64
N LEU A 9 -8.67 -8.37 26.58
CA LEU A 9 -7.64 -9.36 26.28
C LEU A 9 -6.75 -9.61 27.48
N THR A 10 -6.59 -10.88 27.84
CA THR A 10 -5.60 -11.29 28.86
C THR A 10 -4.18 -10.92 28.40
N PRO A 11 -3.22 -10.69 29.33
CA PRO A 11 -1.84 -10.39 28.95
C PRO A 11 -1.21 -11.46 28.04
N LEU A 12 -1.61 -12.72 28.20
CA LEU A 12 -1.21 -13.82 27.33
C LEU A 12 -1.75 -13.66 25.91
N ALA A 13 -3.04 -13.35 25.76
CA ALA A 13 -3.67 -13.10 24.46
C ALA A 13 -3.06 -11.87 23.78
N GLN A 14 -2.82 -10.79 24.51
CA GLN A 14 -2.13 -9.61 24.00
C GLN A 14 -0.74 -9.97 23.46
N ASN A 15 0.02 -10.79 24.18
CA ASN A 15 1.34 -11.26 23.72
C ASN A 15 1.26 -12.18 22.49
N ALA A 16 0.24 -13.02 22.39
CA ALA A 16 0.00 -13.85 21.20
C ALA A 16 -0.30 -12.97 19.97
N VAL A 17 -1.12 -11.93 20.14
CA VAL A 17 -1.43 -10.95 19.10
C VAL A 17 -0.17 -10.19 18.65
N ARG A 18 0.66 -9.71 19.59
CA ARG A 18 1.95 -9.04 19.26
C ARG A 18 2.88 -9.93 18.44
N ARG A 19 2.92 -11.22 18.75
CA ARG A 19 3.78 -12.19 18.05
C ARG A 19 3.41 -12.34 16.58
N LEU A 20 2.16 -12.08 16.18
CA LEU A 20 1.74 -12.13 14.77
C LEU A 20 2.46 -11.09 13.90
N ALA A 21 2.88 -9.96 14.46
CA ALA A 21 3.67 -8.94 13.77
C ALA A 21 5.14 -8.95 14.18
N THR A 22 5.62 -10.04 14.77
CA THR A 22 6.99 -10.18 15.26
C THR A 22 7.74 -11.25 14.47
N PHE A 23 8.94 -10.95 14.01
CA PHE A 23 9.79 -11.92 13.32
C PHE A 23 11.28 -11.73 13.62
N ALA A 24 12.05 -12.78 13.32
CA ALA A 24 13.50 -12.82 13.48
C ALA A 24 14.18 -11.83 12.50
N ASN A 25 15.04 -10.94 12.99
CA ASN A 25 15.72 -9.94 12.15
C ASN A 25 16.78 -10.61 11.25
N PRO A 26 16.58 -10.70 9.92
CA PRO A 26 17.54 -11.37 9.03
C PRO A 26 18.93 -10.72 9.06
N ASP A 27 19.01 -9.41 9.27
CA ASP A 27 20.29 -8.68 9.28
C ASP A 27 21.11 -8.98 10.54
N PHE A 28 20.45 -9.24 11.67
CA PHE A 28 21.12 -9.70 12.89
C PHE A 28 21.78 -11.06 12.66
N TYR A 29 21.01 -12.04 12.15
CA TYR A 29 21.53 -13.39 11.93
C TYR A 29 22.59 -13.43 10.82
N ARG A 30 22.46 -12.60 9.78
CA ARG A 30 23.49 -12.46 8.74
C ARG A 30 24.79 -11.90 9.31
N ALA A 31 24.72 -10.82 10.09
CA ALA A 31 25.90 -10.24 10.73
C ALA A 31 26.56 -11.21 11.71
N GLN A 32 25.76 -11.93 12.51
CA GLN A 32 26.24 -12.96 13.43
C GLN A 32 26.97 -14.09 12.69
N ALA A 33 26.39 -14.61 11.60
CA ALA A 33 27.02 -15.65 10.77
C ALA A 33 28.34 -15.19 10.14
N MET A 34 28.42 -13.91 9.77
CA MET A 34 29.64 -13.28 9.21
C MET A 34 30.65 -12.82 10.27
N ARG A 35 30.40 -13.09 11.57
CA ARG A 35 31.22 -12.61 12.71
C ARG A 35 31.40 -11.08 12.72
N GLN A 36 30.41 -10.35 12.22
CA GLN A 36 30.39 -8.89 12.23
C GLN A 36 29.73 -8.37 13.51
N PRO A 37 30.02 -7.11 13.92
CA PRO A 37 29.35 -6.49 15.05
C PRO A 37 27.82 -6.45 14.90
N VAL A 38 27.14 -7.02 15.88
CA VAL A 38 25.67 -7.00 16.00
C VAL A 38 25.14 -5.85 16.85
N TYR A 39 26.01 -4.94 17.28
CA TYR A 39 25.61 -3.72 17.99
C TYR A 39 24.57 -2.94 17.15
N ASN A 40 23.52 -2.46 17.81
CA ASN A 40 22.34 -1.82 17.20
C ASN A 40 21.53 -2.66 16.20
N LYS A 41 21.70 -3.99 16.16
CA LYS A 41 20.83 -4.89 15.40
C LYS A 41 19.96 -5.67 16.39
N PRO A 42 18.68 -5.32 16.58
CA PRO A 42 17.83 -6.12 17.45
C PRO A 42 17.64 -7.51 16.83
N ARG A 43 17.65 -8.56 17.65
CA ARG A 43 17.47 -9.94 17.19
C ARG A 43 16.06 -10.19 16.62
N ILE A 44 15.09 -9.42 17.09
CA ILE A 44 13.67 -9.54 16.78
C ILE A 44 13.16 -8.17 16.32
N ILE A 45 12.36 -8.16 15.26
CA ILE A 45 11.65 -6.98 14.78
C ILE A 45 10.17 -7.16 15.10
N TYR A 46 9.59 -6.15 15.74
CA TYR A 46 8.14 -6.01 15.91
C TYR A 46 7.66 -4.91 14.96
N CYS A 47 6.69 -5.23 14.10
CA CYS A 47 6.12 -4.31 13.10
C CYS A 47 4.77 -3.72 13.52
N GLY A 48 4.37 -3.89 14.78
CA GLY A 48 3.20 -3.22 15.33
C GLY A 48 3.58 -1.97 16.13
N GLU A 49 2.55 -1.23 16.51
CA GLU A 49 2.64 -0.08 17.41
C GLU A 49 1.75 -0.33 18.64
N GLU A 50 1.97 0.42 19.70
CA GLU A 50 1.15 0.34 20.90
C GLU A 50 0.69 1.72 21.34
N THR A 51 -0.61 1.80 21.63
CA THR A 51 -1.23 2.90 22.36
C THR A 51 -1.48 2.43 23.80
N VAL A 52 -1.88 3.34 24.67
CA VAL A 52 -2.28 3.03 26.05
C VAL A 52 -3.32 1.90 26.07
N ASP A 53 -4.36 2.01 25.24
CA ASP A 53 -5.52 1.12 25.28
C ASP A 53 -5.56 0.08 24.16
N SER A 54 -4.70 0.19 23.14
CA SER A 54 -4.80 -0.60 21.92
C SER A 54 -3.46 -1.15 21.43
N ILE A 55 -3.51 -2.30 20.74
CA ILE A 55 -2.40 -2.89 19.97
C ILE A 55 -2.69 -2.62 18.49
N LEU A 56 -1.72 -2.02 17.81
CA LEU A 56 -1.83 -1.70 16.39
C LEU A 56 -0.97 -2.66 15.58
N LEU A 57 -1.57 -3.34 14.59
CA LEU A 57 -0.88 -4.32 13.75
C LEU A 57 -0.91 -3.93 12.26
N PRO A 58 0.05 -4.43 11.46
CA PRO A 58 -0.03 -4.36 10.01
C PRO A 58 -1.32 -5.00 9.48
N ARG A 59 -1.90 -4.40 8.43
CA ARG A 59 -3.14 -4.90 7.81
C ARG A 59 -3.04 -6.34 7.29
N GLY A 60 -1.85 -6.74 6.84
CA GLY A 60 -1.60 -8.11 6.41
C GLY A 60 -1.78 -9.17 7.51
N CYS A 61 -1.81 -8.77 8.78
CA CYS A 61 -2.07 -9.69 9.89
C CYS A 61 -3.57 -9.99 10.10
N ARG A 62 -4.49 -9.40 9.31
CA ARG A 62 -5.95 -9.48 9.52
C ARG A 62 -6.44 -10.92 9.67
N GLU A 63 -6.06 -11.77 8.72
CA GLU A 63 -6.48 -13.17 8.68
C GLU A 63 -5.86 -13.96 9.82
N SER A 64 -4.58 -13.75 10.12
CA SER A 64 -3.90 -14.40 11.25
C SER A 64 -4.48 -14.00 12.60
N VAL A 65 -4.87 -12.73 12.78
CA VAL A 65 -5.53 -12.24 13.99
C VAL A 65 -6.92 -12.86 14.13
N ALA A 66 -7.71 -12.85 13.05
CA ALA A 66 -9.03 -13.44 13.04
C ALA A 66 -8.98 -14.93 13.42
N ALA A 67 -8.06 -15.69 12.82
CA ALA A 67 -7.84 -17.09 13.13
C ALA A 67 -7.45 -17.29 14.60
N LEU A 68 -6.43 -16.57 15.09
CA LEU A 68 -5.95 -16.66 16.47
C LEU A 68 -7.07 -16.41 17.50
N LEU A 69 -7.89 -15.38 17.29
CA LEU A 69 -8.97 -15.02 18.21
C LEU A 69 -10.14 -16.01 18.12
N THR A 70 -10.47 -16.48 16.92
CA THR A 70 -11.53 -17.48 16.71
C THR A 70 -11.15 -18.82 17.34
N ASP A 71 -9.89 -19.25 17.18
CA ASP A 71 -9.35 -20.46 17.80
C ASP A 71 -9.34 -20.37 19.34
N ALA A 72 -9.22 -19.16 19.88
CA ALA A 72 -9.36 -18.89 21.31
C ALA A 72 -10.82 -18.79 21.79
N GLY A 73 -11.80 -18.95 20.89
CA GLY A 73 -13.23 -18.89 21.20
C GLY A 73 -13.83 -17.48 21.22
N CYS A 74 -13.12 -16.47 20.70
CA CYS A 74 -13.63 -15.11 20.63
C CYS A 74 -14.45 -14.86 19.36
N THR A 75 -15.52 -14.09 19.47
CA THR A 75 -16.23 -13.53 18.30
C THR A 75 -15.46 -12.33 17.77
N VAL A 76 -15.06 -12.37 16.50
CA VAL A 76 -14.31 -11.29 15.84
C VAL A 76 -15.23 -10.49 14.92
N THR A 77 -15.31 -9.19 15.16
CA THR A 77 -16.02 -8.23 14.29
C THR A 77 -15.03 -7.19 13.78
N PHE A 78 -15.13 -6.84 12.50
CA PHE A 78 -14.30 -5.81 11.88
C PHE A 78 -15.13 -4.56 11.62
N ASP A 79 -14.69 -3.44 12.17
CA ASP A 79 -15.16 -2.11 11.77
C ASP A 79 -14.17 -1.50 10.77
N ASP A 80 -14.69 -0.99 9.66
CA ASP A 80 -13.88 -0.50 8.54
C ASP A 80 -13.88 1.02 8.48
N GLU A 81 -12.94 1.62 9.20
CA GLU A 81 -12.71 3.07 9.21
C GLU A 81 -11.74 3.54 8.11
N ARG A 82 -11.48 2.71 7.08
CA ARG A 82 -10.54 3.08 6.01
C ARG A 82 -11.09 4.25 5.18
N ASN A 83 -10.18 5.10 4.71
CA ASN A 83 -10.50 6.09 3.70
C ASN A 83 -10.83 5.39 2.36
N GLN A 84 -12.08 5.53 1.93
CA GLN A 84 -12.61 4.95 0.69
C GLN A 84 -12.07 5.61 -0.59
N GLY A 85 -11.34 6.72 -0.44
CA GLY A 85 -10.81 7.51 -1.54
C GLY A 85 -11.88 8.31 -2.28
N LYS A 86 -11.44 9.02 -3.32
CA LYS A 86 -12.28 9.82 -4.20
C LYS A 86 -12.60 9.04 -5.45
N ARG A 87 -13.88 8.92 -5.79
CA ARG A 87 -14.31 8.30 -7.04
C ARG A 87 -13.84 9.11 -8.24
N ILE A 88 -13.29 8.42 -9.24
CA ILE A 88 -12.78 8.99 -10.48
C ILE A 88 -13.51 8.41 -11.68
N ARG A 89 -13.74 9.24 -12.71
CA ARG A 89 -14.30 8.80 -13.99
C ARG A 89 -13.16 8.32 -14.89
N VAL A 90 -12.88 7.02 -14.83
CA VAL A 90 -11.84 6.37 -15.61
C VAL A 90 -12.43 5.20 -16.40
N LYS A 91 -11.92 4.97 -17.62
CA LYS A 91 -12.25 3.81 -18.46
C LYS A 91 -10.97 3.17 -18.96
N PHE A 92 -10.91 1.85 -18.94
CA PHE A 92 -9.85 1.08 -19.59
C PHE A 92 -10.19 0.94 -21.08
N ILE A 93 -9.23 1.27 -21.95
CA ILE A 93 -9.36 1.17 -23.41
C ILE A 93 -8.45 0.08 -24.02
N GLY A 94 -7.68 -0.62 -23.19
CA GLY A 94 -6.87 -1.76 -23.62
C GLY A 94 -7.63 -3.08 -23.64
N SER A 95 -6.92 -4.15 -23.98
CA SER A 95 -7.37 -5.53 -23.81
C SER A 95 -6.33 -6.31 -23.00
N LEU A 96 -6.82 -7.17 -22.10
CA LEU A 96 -5.98 -8.09 -21.34
C LEU A 96 -5.87 -9.43 -22.07
N ARG A 97 -4.69 -10.05 -22.03
CA ARG A 97 -4.51 -11.46 -22.42
C ARG A 97 -5.18 -12.36 -21.38
N ALA A 98 -5.53 -13.60 -21.75
CA ALA A 98 -6.22 -14.52 -20.85
C ALA A 98 -5.53 -14.68 -19.47
N PRO A 99 -4.20 -14.90 -19.37
CA PRO A 99 -3.54 -15.01 -18.06
C PRO A 99 -3.56 -13.70 -17.25
N GLN A 100 -3.55 -12.55 -17.94
CA GLN A 100 -3.62 -11.24 -17.28
C GLN A 100 -5.03 -10.97 -16.74
N SER A 101 -6.06 -11.41 -17.46
CA SER A 101 -7.46 -11.28 -17.07
C SER A 101 -7.77 -12.10 -15.82
N GLU A 102 -7.28 -13.34 -15.78
CA GLU A 102 -7.38 -14.22 -14.60
C GLU A 102 -6.70 -13.58 -13.39
N ALA A 103 -5.44 -13.14 -13.55
CA ALA A 103 -4.72 -12.46 -12.48
C ALA A 103 -5.44 -11.19 -11.99
N ALA A 104 -6.00 -10.38 -12.91
CA ALA A 104 -6.75 -9.19 -12.54
C ALA A 104 -8.05 -9.54 -11.80
N LYS A 105 -8.74 -10.61 -12.19
CA LYS A 105 -9.96 -11.09 -11.52
C LYS A 105 -9.65 -11.51 -10.08
N THR A 106 -8.64 -12.36 -9.87
CA THR A 106 -8.24 -12.78 -8.52
C THR A 106 -7.84 -11.59 -7.65
N MET A 107 -7.10 -10.61 -8.19
CA MET A 107 -6.71 -9.40 -7.45
C MET A 107 -7.90 -8.47 -7.09
N LEU A 108 -9.08 -8.64 -7.70
CA LEU A 108 -10.28 -7.87 -7.36
C LEU A 108 -11.15 -8.54 -6.31
N GLU A 109 -10.97 -9.85 -6.10
CA GLU A 109 -11.67 -10.61 -5.05
C GLU A 109 -11.16 -10.23 -3.64
N TYR A 110 -9.96 -9.66 -3.56
CA TYR A 110 -9.32 -9.23 -2.33
C TYR A 110 -9.05 -7.72 -2.31
N ASP A 111 -9.00 -7.13 -1.13
CA ASP A 111 -8.68 -5.71 -0.93
C ASP A 111 -7.17 -5.44 -1.08
N ASP A 112 -6.34 -6.35 -0.59
CA ASP A 112 -4.89 -6.29 -0.61
C ASP A 112 -4.33 -7.57 -1.24
N GLY A 113 -3.22 -7.48 -1.98
CA GLY A 113 -2.61 -8.65 -2.62
C GLY A 113 -1.25 -8.38 -3.26
N ILE A 114 -0.49 -9.44 -3.53
CA ILE A 114 0.83 -9.37 -4.15
C ILE A 114 0.80 -10.07 -5.52
N LEU A 115 0.97 -9.29 -6.59
CA LEU A 115 1.07 -9.82 -7.95
C LEU A 115 2.53 -10.13 -8.31
N VAL A 116 2.92 -11.40 -8.16
CA VAL A 116 4.20 -11.93 -8.64
C VAL A 116 4.06 -12.34 -10.10
N ALA A 117 4.91 -11.79 -10.97
CA ALA A 117 4.92 -12.08 -12.40
C ALA A 117 6.27 -11.66 -13.01
N PRO A 118 6.74 -12.31 -14.08
CA PRO A 118 7.99 -11.95 -14.74
C PRO A 118 7.90 -10.58 -15.41
N THR A 119 9.06 -10.01 -15.77
CA THR A 119 9.15 -8.84 -16.64
C THR A 119 8.48 -9.15 -17.99
N GLY A 120 7.81 -8.17 -18.59
CA GLY A 120 7.07 -8.38 -19.84
C GLY A 120 5.69 -9.05 -19.71
N PHE A 121 5.32 -9.57 -18.53
CA PHE A 121 3.97 -10.12 -18.31
C PHE A 121 2.85 -9.07 -18.48
N GLY A 122 3.18 -7.78 -18.31
CA GLY A 122 2.20 -6.68 -18.43
C GLY A 122 1.60 -6.22 -17.11
N LYS A 123 2.39 -6.23 -16.02
CA LYS A 123 1.98 -5.72 -14.69
C LYS A 123 1.32 -4.33 -14.76
N THR A 124 1.87 -3.43 -15.57
CA THR A 124 1.34 -2.08 -15.74
C THR A 124 -0.03 -2.07 -16.42
N VAL A 125 -0.27 -2.97 -17.37
CA VAL A 125 -1.57 -3.10 -18.06
C VAL A 125 -2.63 -3.66 -17.11
N ILE A 126 -2.26 -4.67 -16.31
CA ILE A 126 -3.12 -5.21 -15.25
C ILE A 126 -3.43 -4.13 -14.22
N ALA A 127 -2.42 -3.36 -13.78
CA ALA A 127 -2.63 -2.25 -12.85
C ALA A 127 -3.59 -1.19 -13.42
N ALA A 128 -3.47 -0.85 -14.70
CA ALA A 128 -4.40 0.06 -15.36
C ALA A 128 -5.85 -0.49 -15.35
N ASP A 129 -6.04 -1.78 -15.69
CA ASP A 129 -7.36 -2.42 -15.61
C ASP A 129 -7.93 -2.42 -14.19
N LEU A 130 -7.10 -2.71 -13.17
CA LEU A 130 -7.50 -2.65 -11.76
C LEU A 130 -7.92 -1.22 -11.34
N ILE A 131 -7.18 -0.19 -11.74
CA ILE A 131 -7.54 1.22 -11.48
C ILE A 131 -8.89 1.54 -12.13
N ALA A 132 -9.09 1.11 -13.37
CA ALA A 132 -10.32 1.37 -14.11
C ALA A 132 -11.54 0.64 -13.53
N LYS A 133 -11.35 -0.54 -12.94
CA LYS A 133 -12.40 -1.31 -12.27
C LYS A 133 -12.71 -0.77 -10.88
N ARG A 134 -11.70 -0.39 -10.09
CA ARG A 134 -11.89 0.20 -8.74
C ARG A 134 -12.43 1.63 -8.80
N LYS A 135 -12.10 2.41 -9.85
CA LYS A 135 -12.59 3.79 -10.07
C LYS A 135 -12.36 4.73 -8.89
N THR A 136 -11.27 4.55 -8.17
CA THR A 136 -10.83 5.40 -7.05
C THR A 136 -9.47 6.02 -7.35
N ASN A 137 -9.18 7.16 -6.71
CA ASN A 137 -7.86 7.78 -6.76
C ASN A 137 -6.78 6.76 -6.34
N THR A 138 -5.72 6.64 -7.15
CA THR A 138 -4.68 5.63 -6.94
C THR A 138 -3.30 6.27 -6.79
N LEU A 139 -2.58 5.88 -5.75
CA LEU A 139 -1.15 6.21 -5.57
C LEU A 139 -0.29 5.06 -6.10
N ILE A 140 0.61 5.37 -7.03
CA ILE A 140 1.59 4.42 -7.56
C ILE A 140 2.98 4.84 -7.06
N ILE A 141 3.70 3.93 -6.43
CA ILE A 141 5.04 4.18 -5.90
C ILE A 141 6.06 3.43 -6.75
N ILE A 142 7.06 4.14 -7.25
CA ILE A 142 8.04 3.64 -8.23
C ILE A 142 9.45 3.97 -7.72
N ARG A 143 10.47 3.20 -8.10
CA ARG A 143 11.86 3.41 -7.63
C ARG A 143 12.65 4.51 -8.35
N SER A 144 12.23 4.95 -9.54
CA SER A 144 12.99 5.90 -10.37
C SER A 144 12.08 6.77 -11.23
N SER A 145 12.60 7.94 -11.64
CA SER A 145 11.92 8.85 -12.57
C SER A 145 11.73 8.24 -13.95
N SER A 146 12.72 7.52 -14.47
CA SER A 146 12.62 6.84 -15.78
C SER A 146 11.48 5.83 -15.84
N LEU A 147 11.28 5.04 -14.78
CA LEU A 147 10.15 4.12 -14.67
C LEU A 147 8.83 4.86 -14.48
N MET A 148 8.83 6.02 -13.82
CA MET A 148 7.64 6.86 -13.70
C MET A 148 7.14 7.32 -15.06
N GLU A 149 8.04 7.80 -15.93
CA GLU A 149 7.69 8.23 -17.30
C GLU A 149 7.11 7.07 -18.10
N GLN A 150 7.73 5.89 -18.05
CA GLN A 150 7.19 4.69 -18.69
C GLN A 150 5.79 4.32 -18.17
N TRP A 151 5.56 4.42 -16.86
CA TRP A 151 4.24 4.16 -16.29
C TRP A 151 3.21 5.19 -16.73
N ARG A 152 3.58 6.48 -16.78
CA ARG A 152 2.69 7.54 -17.27
C ARG A 152 2.27 7.27 -18.71
N ASP A 153 3.22 7.04 -19.61
CA ASP A 153 2.93 6.84 -21.03
C ASP A 153 2.04 5.59 -21.24
N ARG A 154 2.25 4.53 -20.44
CA ARG A 154 1.38 3.34 -20.47
C ARG A 154 -0.02 3.61 -19.90
N LEU A 155 -0.14 4.37 -18.83
CA LEU A 155 -1.44 4.73 -18.27
C LEU A 155 -2.22 5.63 -19.24
N GLU A 156 -1.57 6.58 -19.91
CA GLU A 156 -2.18 7.41 -20.95
C GLU A 156 -2.62 6.56 -22.16
N GLN A 157 -1.85 5.53 -22.52
CA GLN A 157 -2.21 4.59 -23.58
C GLN A 157 -3.44 3.73 -23.23
N PHE A 158 -3.58 3.29 -21.98
CA PHE A 158 -4.60 2.30 -21.59
C PHE A 158 -5.80 2.88 -20.85
N LEU A 159 -5.73 4.12 -20.35
CA LEU A 159 -6.78 4.76 -19.56
C LEU A 159 -7.27 6.05 -20.20
N THR A 160 -8.59 6.15 -20.32
CA THR A 160 -9.25 7.44 -20.56
C THR A 160 -9.72 8.00 -19.22
N VAL A 161 -9.11 9.09 -18.80
CA VAL A 161 -9.38 9.74 -17.52
C VAL A 161 -10.14 11.04 -17.77
N LYS A 162 -11.37 11.14 -17.25
CA LYS A 162 -12.17 12.38 -17.23
C LYS A 162 -12.20 12.93 -15.80
N ALA A 163 -11.03 13.24 -15.25
CA ALA A 163 -10.92 13.84 -13.92
C ALA A 163 -10.49 15.30 -14.04
N LYS A 164 -11.17 16.18 -13.32
CA LYS A 164 -10.73 17.57 -13.16
C LYS A 164 -9.66 17.59 -12.07
N LEU A 165 -8.42 17.84 -12.45
CA LEU A 165 -7.34 18.05 -11.47
C LEU A 165 -7.64 19.36 -10.71
N PRO A 166 -7.54 19.39 -9.37
CA PRO A 166 -7.69 20.63 -8.60
C PRO A 166 -6.60 21.64 -9.03
N PRO A 167 -6.80 22.95 -9.02
CA PRO A 167 -5.77 23.91 -9.42
C PRO A 167 -4.50 23.78 -8.54
N LEU A 168 -3.31 23.90 -9.14
CA LEU A 168 -2.06 23.97 -8.36
C LEU A 168 -2.06 25.26 -7.53
N LEU A 169 -1.70 25.17 -6.24
CA LEU A 169 -1.55 26.33 -5.37
C LEU A 169 -0.06 26.64 -5.19
N THR A 170 0.28 27.92 -5.10
CA THR A 170 1.60 28.36 -4.60
C THR A 170 1.67 28.12 -3.08
N PRO A 171 2.87 28.15 -2.45
CA PRO A 171 2.99 28.08 -0.98
C PRO A 171 2.18 29.14 -0.22
N ILE A 172 1.72 30.19 -0.92
CA ILE A 172 0.95 31.33 -0.40
C ILE A 172 -0.56 31.14 -0.73
N GLY A 173 -0.98 29.98 -1.24
CA GLY A 173 -2.39 29.66 -1.52
C GLY A 173 -2.96 30.28 -2.80
N ARG A 174 -2.17 30.95 -3.63
CA ARG A 174 -2.64 31.50 -4.93
C ARG A 174 -2.67 30.41 -6.00
N ILE A 175 -3.66 30.48 -6.89
CA ILE A 175 -3.71 29.60 -8.07
C ILE A 175 -2.46 29.86 -8.93
N SER A 176 -1.64 28.82 -9.05
CA SER A 176 -0.41 28.84 -9.82
C SER A 176 -0.71 28.80 -11.32
N ARG A 177 0.09 29.54 -12.10
CA ARG A 177 0.07 29.46 -13.58
C ARG A 177 0.68 28.16 -14.12
N ARG A 178 1.31 27.35 -13.24
CA ARG A 178 1.85 26.04 -13.63
C ARG A 178 0.67 25.11 -13.96
N GLN A 179 0.76 24.42 -15.09
CA GLN A 179 -0.17 23.35 -15.40
C GLN A 179 0.20 22.11 -14.59
N HIS A 180 -0.82 21.30 -14.24
CA HIS A 180 -0.58 19.93 -13.82
C HIS A 180 0.13 19.20 -14.94
N ARG A 181 1.41 18.91 -14.75
CA ARG A 181 2.03 17.80 -15.48
C ARG A 181 1.56 16.53 -14.77
N TYR A 182 1.03 15.55 -15.50
CA TYR A 182 0.89 14.21 -14.94
C TYR A 182 2.27 13.81 -14.38
N GLY A 183 2.35 13.65 -13.06
CA GLY A 183 3.61 13.41 -12.36
C GLY A 183 4.48 14.67 -12.24
N HIS A 184 4.46 15.28 -11.05
CA HIS A 184 5.67 15.56 -10.28
C HIS A 184 5.29 16.20 -8.94
N GLU A 185 4.80 15.40 -7.99
CA GLU A 185 5.27 15.61 -6.62
C GLU A 185 6.52 14.74 -6.49
N LEU A 186 7.66 15.30 -6.91
CA LEU A 186 8.98 14.86 -6.44
C LEU A 186 9.05 15.18 -4.94
N CYS A 187 8.30 14.45 -4.12
CA CYS A 187 8.70 14.29 -2.74
C CYS A 187 9.91 13.36 -2.80
N ARG A 188 11.10 13.95 -2.97
CA ARG A 188 12.36 13.30 -2.61
C ARG A 188 12.31 13.18 -1.09
N ASP A 189 11.55 12.23 -0.57
CA ASP A 189 11.68 11.84 0.82
C ASP A 189 13.05 11.17 0.93
N THR A 190 13.99 11.95 1.43
CA THR A 190 15.39 11.64 1.67
C THR A 190 15.49 10.54 2.71
N SER A 191 15.44 9.29 2.24
CA SER A 191 16.04 8.12 2.92
C SER A 191 16.05 6.87 2.02
N GLN A 192 15.11 6.73 1.07
CA GLN A 192 15.01 5.50 0.25
C GLN A 192 14.83 5.66 -1.28
N GLY A 193 14.82 6.89 -1.82
CA GLY A 193 14.92 7.12 -3.27
C GLY A 193 13.68 6.79 -4.11
N TYR A 194 12.49 6.66 -3.50
CA TYR A 194 11.25 6.39 -4.23
C TYR A 194 10.63 7.64 -4.87
N CYS A 195 9.89 7.41 -5.94
CA CYS A 195 9.18 8.35 -6.79
C CYS A 195 7.66 8.10 -6.66
N ARG A 196 6.88 9.14 -6.34
CA ARG A 196 5.41 9.05 -6.21
C ARG A 196 4.73 9.50 -7.50
N LEU A 197 3.95 8.61 -8.10
CA LEU A 197 3.01 8.94 -9.17
C LEU A 197 1.60 8.93 -8.60
N ARG A 198 1.09 10.11 -8.29
CA ARG A 198 -0.32 10.30 -7.92
C ARG A 198 -1.10 10.38 -9.22
N THR A 199 -2.01 9.42 -9.44
CA THR A 199 -2.93 9.52 -10.58
C THR A 199 -3.92 10.67 -10.38
N PHE A 200 -4.19 11.07 -9.11
CA PHE A 200 -5.08 12.19 -8.76
C PHE A 200 -4.61 12.83 -7.43
N PRO A 201 -4.62 14.18 -7.28
CA PRO A 201 -4.18 14.82 -6.05
C PRO A 201 -5.20 14.63 -4.92
N ASP A 202 -4.75 14.08 -3.80
CA ASP A 202 -5.35 14.32 -2.50
C ASP A 202 -4.72 15.57 -1.91
N TYR A 203 -5.48 16.65 -1.87
CA TYR A 203 -5.24 17.68 -0.87
C TYR A 203 -6.32 17.57 0.20
N LEU A 204 -5.80 17.44 1.42
CA LEU A 204 -6.37 17.53 2.75
C LEU A 204 -7.79 18.12 2.77
N GLY A 205 -8.74 17.32 3.22
CA GLY A 205 -9.84 17.78 4.06
C GLY A 205 -9.44 17.51 5.50
#